data_AF-A0A9P6UQ61-F1
#
_entry.id   AF-A0A9P6UQ61-F1
#
_cell.length_a   1.000
_cell.length_b   1.000
_cell.length_c   1.000
_cell.angle_alpha   90.00
_cell.angle_beta   90.00
_cell.angle_gamma   90.00
#
_symmetry.space_group_name_H-M   'P 1'
#
loop_
_entity.id
_entity.type
_entity.pdbx_description
1 polymer ?
#
loop_
_entity_poly.entity_id
_entity_poly.type
_entity_poly.pdbx_seq_one_letter_code
_entity_poly.pdbx_strand_id
1 'polypeptide(L)'
;MSCIPLINPSPSPSAVLQRVIQASVEVNGQQISKIRQGLCVLIGLSIDDTTADLDFMVKKLLSVRVFDSNQHALQSPGMTMTRPPREQKEKTQQSEEMAIEAEEPAKMWAKSVVDIEGEILCVSQFTLYGSAIKGSKPDFHMSMKSETSKQMYHDFLDRLKKAYQPDRIK
;
A
#
# COMPACT_ATOMS: atom_id res chain seq x y z
N MET A 1 24.52 -10.85 -8.38
CA MET A 1 23.84 -10.63 -7.07
C MET A 1 22.57 -11.45 -7.06
N SER A 2 22.38 -12.20 -5.98
CA SER A 2 21.56 -13.40 -5.85
C SER A 2 20.06 -13.16 -6.04
N CYS A 3 19.48 -13.80 -7.05
CA CYS A 3 18.05 -14.06 -7.11
C CYS A 3 17.75 -15.16 -6.08
N ILE A 4 17.00 -14.85 -5.03
CA ILE A 4 16.43 -15.86 -4.13
C ILE A 4 14.99 -16.08 -4.56
N PRO A 5 14.66 -17.18 -5.27
CA PRO A 5 13.28 -17.53 -5.46
C PRO A 5 12.75 -18.05 -4.12
N LEU A 6 11.84 -17.30 -3.50
CA LEU A 6 10.98 -17.82 -2.43
C LEU A 6 9.98 -18.77 -3.10
N ILE A 7 10.40 -20.02 -3.35
CA ILE A 7 9.50 -21.10 -3.72
C ILE A 7 8.82 -21.55 -2.44
N ASN A 8 7.59 -21.07 -2.21
CA ASN A 8 6.65 -21.74 -1.32
C ASN A 8 5.81 -22.66 -2.23
N PRO A 9 5.79 -23.99 -2.02
CA PRO A 9 5.22 -24.94 -2.97
C PRO A 9 3.69 -25.14 -2.85
N SER A 10 2.97 -24.28 -2.11
CA SER A 10 1.51 -24.21 -2.10
C SER A 10 1.06 -22.93 -2.82
N PRO A 11 -0.11 -22.91 -3.51
CA PRO A 11 -0.58 -21.70 -4.18
C PRO A 11 -0.78 -20.63 -3.12
N SER A 12 0.16 -19.69 -3.02
CA SER A 12 0.08 -18.60 -2.08
C SER A 12 -1.01 -17.62 -2.50
N PRO A 13 -1.63 -16.92 -1.54
CA PRO A 13 -2.63 -15.92 -1.82
C PRO A 13 -2.02 -14.87 -2.75
N SER A 14 -2.67 -14.64 -3.88
CA SER A 14 -2.14 -13.83 -4.97
C SER A 14 -2.46 -12.36 -4.73
N ALA A 15 -1.43 -11.52 -4.64
CA ALA A 15 -1.60 -10.09 -4.47
C ALA A 15 -0.86 -9.31 -5.56
N VAL A 16 -1.51 -8.27 -6.08
CA VAL A 16 -0.88 -7.27 -6.95
C VAL A 16 -0.70 -5.99 -6.14
N LEU A 17 0.55 -5.58 -5.95
CA LEU A 17 0.90 -4.35 -5.25
C LEU A 17 1.17 -3.26 -6.28
N GLN A 18 0.52 -2.11 -6.10
CA GLN A 18 0.75 -0.92 -6.90
C GLN A 18 1.16 0.22 -5.99
N ARG A 19 2.35 0.78 -6.23
CA ARG A 19 2.77 2.03 -5.60
C ARG A 19 1.93 3.17 -6.15
N VAL A 20 1.25 3.89 -5.27
CA VAL A 20 0.34 4.98 -5.65
C VAL A 20 0.66 6.27 -4.92
N ILE A 21 0.43 7.39 -5.61
CA ILE A 21 0.45 8.73 -5.00
C ILE A 21 -0.90 9.01 -4.33
N GLN A 22 -1.98 8.45 -4.88
CA GLN A 22 -3.33 8.44 -4.33
C GLN A 22 -4.12 7.29 -4.95
N ALA A 23 -5.12 6.77 -4.23
CA ALA A 23 -6.09 5.83 -4.77
C ALA A 23 -7.43 6.00 -4.04
N SER A 24 -8.54 5.72 -4.72
CA SER A 24 -9.88 5.74 -4.13
C SER A 24 -10.73 4.61 -4.68
N VAL A 25 -11.73 4.21 -3.89
CA VAL A 25 -12.79 3.28 -4.27
C VAL A 25 -14.11 4.01 -4.23
N GLU A 26 -14.84 3.96 -5.33
CA GLU A 26 -16.16 4.55 -5.50
C GLU A 26 -17.16 3.48 -5.92
N VAL A 27 -18.35 3.49 -5.31
CA VAL A 27 -19.46 2.60 -5.68
C VAL A 27 -20.66 3.49 -6.00
N ASN A 28 -21.22 3.35 -7.20
CA ASN A 28 -22.34 4.17 -7.69
C ASN A 28 -22.09 5.69 -7.59
N GLY A 29 -20.83 6.13 -7.81
CA GLY A 29 -20.43 7.53 -7.72
C GLY A 29 -20.23 8.07 -6.31
N GLN A 30 -20.36 7.24 -5.27
CA GLN A 30 -20.07 7.60 -3.88
C GLN A 30 -18.69 7.08 -3.47
N GLN A 31 -17.81 7.98 -3.03
CA GLN A 31 -16.49 7.62 -2.52
C GLN A 31 -16.60 6.87 -1.19
N ILE A 32 -16.19 5.60 -1.20
CA ILE A 32 -16.19 4.73 -0.03
C ILE A 32 -14.91 4.92 0.78
N SER A 33 -13.77 4.85 0.09
CA SER A 33 -12.44 4.95 0.68
C SER A 33 -11.52 5.76 -0.22
N LYS A 34 -10.57 6.48 0.39
CA LYS A 34 -9.49 7.17 -0.32
C LYS A 34 -8.22 7.13 0.53
N ILE A 35 -7.11 6.90 -0.14
CA ILE A 35 -5.76 7.01 0.39
C ILE A 35 -4.98 8.05 -0.40
N ARG A 36 -3.99 8.67 0.24
CA ARG A 36 -2.94 9.44 -0.43
C ARG A 36 -1.80 8.50 -0.78
N GLN A 37 -0.58 8.86 -0.43
CA GLN A 37 0.61 8.14 -0.82
C GLN A 37 0.71 6.82 -0.07
N GLY A 38 0.98 5.75 -0.83
CA GLY A 38 1.17 4.42 -0.26
C GLY A 38 0.95 3.32 -1.29
N LEU A 39 0.15 2.31 -0.93
CA LEU A 39 -0.05 1.11 -1.74
C LEU A 39 -1.53 0.87 -2.03
N CYS A 40 -1.85 0.63 -3.29
CA CYS A 40 -3.09 -0.05 -3.68
C CYS A 40 -2.79 -1.54 -3.83
N VAL A 41 -3.51 -2.38 -3.10
CA VAL A 41 -3.28 -3.83 -3.05
C VAL A 41 -4.54 -4.53 -3.51
N LEU A 42 -4.43 -5.22 -4.65
CA LEU A 42 -5.47 -6.12 -5.14
C LEU A 42 -5.19 -7.51 -4.59
N ILE A 43 -6.13 -8.08 -3.83
CA ILE A 43 -5.95 -9.34 -3.11
C ILE A 43 -6.89 -10.38 -3.69
N GLY A 44 -6.32 -11.46 -4.22
CA GLY A 44 -7.02 -12.67 -4.57
C GLY A 44 -6.92 -13.66 -3.43
N LEU A 45 -8.03 -14.33 -3.12
CA LEU A 45 -8.07 -15.46 -2.21
C LEU A 45 -8.42 -16.76 -2.97
N SER A 46 -7.63 -17.80 -2.73
CA SER A 46 -7.77 -19.16 -3.24
C SER A 46 -8.59 -20.03 -2.28
N ILE A 47 -9.18 -21.11 -2.79
CA ILE A 47 -9.83 -22.15 -1.96
C ILE A 47 -8.86 -22.85 -0.98
N ASP A 48 -7.57 -22.87 -1.30
CA ASP A 48 -6.54 -23.56 -0.53
C ASP A 48 -5.82 -22.64 0.48
N ASP A 49 -6.19 -21.35 0.52
CA ASP A 49 -5.53 -20.39 1.41
C ASP A 49 -5.81 -20.70 2.87
N THR A 50 -4.75 -20.68 3.68
CA THR A 50 -4.83 -20.90 5.12
C THR A 50 -4.59 -19.61 5.90
N THR A 51 -4.89 -19.62 7.20
CA THR A 51 -4.60 -18.49 8.08
C THR A 51 -3.11 -18.15 8.16
N ALA A 52 -2.23 -19.16 8.02
CA ALA A 52 -0.79 -18.96 7.95
C ALA A 52 -0.36 -18.20 6.70
N ASP A 53 -1.06 -18.42 5.57
CA ASP A 53 -0.80 -17.71 4.33
C ASP A 53 -1.21 -16.23 4.41
N LEU A 54 -2.31 -15.93 5.11
CA LEU A 54 -2.70 -14.55 5.41
C LEU A 54 -1.63 -13.83 6.24
N ASP A 55 -1.14 -14.48 7.29
CA ASP A 55 -0.09 -13.93 8.15
C ASP A 55 1.21 -13.68 7.37
N PHE A 56 1.57 -14.62 6.48
CA PHE A 56 2.69 -14.45 5.57
C PHE A 56 2.48 -13.25 4.63
N MET A 57 1.30 -13.12 4.03
CA MET A 57 0.98 -11.99 3.15
C MET A 57 1.06 -10.66 3.88
N VAL A 58 0.46 -10.54 5.08
CA VAL A 58 0.50 -9.31 5.89
C VAL A 58 1.94 -8.92 6.17
N LYS A 59 2.77 -9.86 6.65
CA LYS A 59 4.19 -9.61 6.91
C LYS A 59 4.93 -9.18 5.64
N LYS A 60 4.61 -9.79 4.49
CA LYS A 60 5.23 -9.45 3.20
C LYS A 60 4.84 -8.05 2.75
N LEU A 61 3.56 -7.69 2.79
CA LEU A 61 3.05 -6.36 2.40
C LEU A 61 3.73 -5.23 3.19
N LEU A 62 3.90 -5.41 4.50
CA LEU A 62 4.51 -4.40 5.36
C LEU A 62 6.03 -4.30 5.19
N SER A 63 6.70 -5.39 4.78
CA SER A 63 8.17 -5.43 4.64
C SER A 63 8.68 -5.17 3.23
N VAL A 64 7.82 -5.21 2.21
CA VAL A 64 8.20 -4.98 0.82
C VAL A 64 8.69 -3.55 0.63
N ARG A 65 9.91 -3.42 0.10
CA ARG A 65 10.58 -2.14 -0.14
C ARG A 65 10.34 -1.67 -1.57
N VAL A 66 9.32 -0.84 -1.75
CA VAL A 66 8.91 -0.31 -3.07
C VAL A 66 9.01 1.21 -3.18
N PHE A 67 9.39 1.88 -2.10
CA PHE A 67 9.55 3.33 -2.06
C PHE A 67 11.01 3.71 -2.16
N ASP A 68 11.26 4.90 -2.72
CA ASP A 68 12.60 5.44 -2.88
C ASP A 68 13.07 6.05 -1.55
N SER A 69 14.38 6.18 -1.34
CA SER A 69 14.94 6.70 -0.07
C SER A 69 14.42 8.09 0.30
N ASN A 70 14.06 8.91 -0.67
CA ASN A 70 13.72 10.32 -0.47
C ASN A 70 12.19 10.51 -0.29
N GLN A 71 11.41 9.42 -0.32
CA GLN A 71 9.97 9.49 -0.16
C GLN A 71 9.57 9.51 1.31
N HIS A 72 8.66 10.43 1.63
CA HIS A 72 7.94 10.57 2.90
C HIS A 72 6.46 10.74 2.56
N ALA A 73 5.55 10.22 3.40
CA ALA A 73 4.12 10.39 3.16
C ALA A 73 3.75 11.89 3.05
N LEU A 74 3.04 12.24 1.99
CA LEU A 74 2.33 13.52 1.90
C LEU A 74 1.34 13.62 3.08
N GLN A 75 1.72 14.39 4.11
CA GLN A 75 0.82 14.74 5.21
C GLN A 75 -0.41 15.45 4.64
N SER A 76 -1.60 15.15 5.16
CA SER A 76 -2.84 15.81 4.75
C SER A 76 -2.67 17.33 4.82
N PRO A 77 -3.07 18.12 3.80
CA PRO A 77 -3.23 19.56 3.98
C PRO A 77 -4.47 19.77 4.88
N GLY A 78 -4.22 19.86 6.19
CA GLY A 78 -5.23 19.96 7.23
C GLY A 78 -4.79 20.86 8.38
N MET A 79 -4.16 22.00 8.06
CA MET A 79 -4.05 23.13 8.97
C MET A 79 -4.08 24.41 8.12
N THR A 80 -5.26 25.03 8.02
CA THR A 80 -5.38 26.38 7.45
C THR A 80 -4.57 27.32 8.32
N MET A 81 -3.41 27.75 7.84
CA MET A 81 -2.75 28.91 8.41
C MET A 81 -3.60 30.12 8.05
N THR A 82 -4.51 30.52 8.94
CA THR A 82 -4.92 31.93 9.00
C THR A 82 -3.66 32.74 9.24
N ARG A 83 -3.13 33.35 8.17
CA ARG A 83 -2.00 34.28 8.26
C ARG A 83 -2.36 35.36 9.27
N PRO A 84 -1.52 35.61 10.30
CA PRO A 84 -1.61 36.86 11.02
C PRO A 84 -1.28 38.01 10.04
N PRO A 85 -1.87 39.21 10.21
CA PRO A 85 -1.49 40.38 9.43
C PRO A 85 0.01 40.66 9.55
N ARG A 86 0.66 40.93 8.41
CA ARG A 86 2.06 41.36 8.34
C ARG A 86 2.20 42.74 9.01
N GLU A 87 2.86 42.80 10.15
CA GLU A 87 3.59 44.00 10.55
C GLU A 87 5.02 43.91 10.01
N GLN A 88 5.36 44.86 9.14
CA GLN A 88 6.72 45.09 8.65
C GLN A 88 7.56 45.71 9.77
N LYS A 89 8.68 45.09 10.15
CA LYS A 89 9.87 45.84 10.63
C LYS A 89 11.16 45.20 10.13
N GLU A 90 12.09 46.10 9.88
CA GLU A 90 13.35 45.99 9.15
C GLU A 90 14.43 45.09 9.77
N LYS A 91 15.32 44.62 8.87
CA LYS A 91 16.77 44.42 8.98
C LYS A 91 17.30 43.61 10.19
N THR A 92 17.99 42.51 9.88
CA THR A 92 19.43 42.32 10.18
C THR A 92 19.95 41.14 9.36
N GLN A 93 21.16 41.31 8.81
CA GLN A 93 21.94 40.31 8.09
C GLN A 93 22.19 39.08 8.97
N GLN A 94 21.94 37.89 8.44
CA GLN A 94 22.79 36.74 8.72
C GLN A 94 22.64 35.71 7.60
N SER A 95 23.77 35.46 6.95
CA SER A 95 24.01 34.38 6.02
C SER A 95 23.73 33.05 6.71
N GLU A 96 22.58 32.44 6.44
CA GLU A 96 22.39 31.02 6.69
C GLU A 96 23.03 30.28 5.52
N GLU A 97 24.17 29.67 5.80
CA GLU A 97 24.76 28.60 5.00
C GLU A 97 23.69 27.56 4.70
N MET A 98 23.15 27.60 3.48
CA MET A 98 22.43 26.47 2.90
C MET A 98 23.49 25.39 2.67
N ALA A 99 23.67 24.53 3.68
CA ALA A 99 24.27 23.23 3.48
C ALA A 99 23.42 22.53 2.42
N ILE A 100 23.91 22.55 1.19
CA ILE A 100 23.51 21.58 0.17
C ILE A 100 24.06 20.26 0.73
N GLU A 101 23.27 19.58 1.57
CA GLU A 101 23.48 18.16 1.77
C GLU A 101 23.49 17.57 0.37
N ALA A 102 24.64 16.98 0.00
CA ALA A 102 24.76 16.27 -1.26
C ALA A 102 23.59 15.29 -1.31
N GLU A 103 22.61 15.55 -2.18
CA GLU A 103 21.53 14.62 -2.42
C GLU A 103 22.16 13.37 -3.03
N GLU A 104 22.53 12.43 -2.16
CA GLU A 104 22.86 11.07 -2.54
C GLU A 104 21.75 10.59 -3.50
N PRO A 105 22.11 10.08 -4.69
CA PRO A 105 21.12 9.75 -5.70
C PRO A 105 20.09 8.81 -5.10
N ALA A 106 18.81 9.20 -5.19
CA ALA A 106 17.72 8.50 -4.53
C ALA A 106 17.79 7.00 -4.81
N LYS A 107 18.03 6.21 -3.75
CA LYS A 107 18.14 4.76 -3.88
C LYS A 107 16.75 4.19 -4.14
N MET A 108 16.57 3.62 -5.32
CA MET A 108 15.34 2.93 -5.68
C MET A 108 15.14 1.69 -4.81
N TRP A 109 13.88 1.37 -4.46
CA TRP A 109 13.52 0.16 -3.69
C TRP A 109 14.13 0.12 -2.28
N ALA A 110 14.20 1.26 -1.60
CA ALA A 110 14.89 1.41 -0.31
C ALA A 110 13.95 1.29 0.89
N LYS A 111 12.74 1.86 0.80
CA LYS A 111 11.78 2.01 1.92
C LYS A 111 10.53 1.16 1.72
N SER A 112 9.97 0.66 2.81
CA SER A 112 8.66 0.01 2.86
C SER A 112 7.52 1.02 3.10
N VAL A 113 6.27 0.55 3.02
CA VAL A 113 5.10 1.39 3.32
C VAL A 113 5.10 1.88 4.77
N VAL A 114 5.65 1.07 5.68
CA VAL A 114 5.81 1.44 7.10
C VAL A 114 6.83 2.55 7.24
N ASP A 115 7.97 2.46 6.56
CA ASP A 115 9.07 3.43 6.65
C ASP A 115 8.68 4.82 6.13
N ILE A 116 7.77 4.89 5.16
CA ILE A 116 7.27 6.17 4.65
C ILE A 116 6.02 6.67 5.37
N GLU A 117 5.50 5.91 6.36
CA GLU A 117 4.22 6.17 7.02
C GLU A 117 3.03 6.29 6.03
N GLY A 118 3.06 5.45 5.00
CA GLY A 118 2.09 5.45 3.91
C GLY A 118 0.77 4.78 4.26
N GLU A 119 -0.22 4.97 3.41
CA GLU A 119 -1.55 4.34 3.54
C GLU A 119 -1.65 3.09 2.65
N ILE A 120 -2.48 2.13 3.03
CA ILE A 120 -2.74 0.93 2.24
C ILE A 120 -4.23 0.87 1.95
N LEU A 121 -4.57 0.80 0.66
CA LEU A 121 -5.92 0.53 0.18
C LEU A 121 -5.98 -0.91 -0.29
N CYS A 122 -6.75 -1.74 0.40
CA CYS A 122 -6.95 -3.13 0.06
C CYS A 122 -8.28 -3.30 -0.70
N VAL A 123 -8.23 -4.02 -1.82
CA VAL A 123 -9.41 -4.34 -2.62
C VAL A 123 -9.42 -5.84 -2.92
N SER A 124 -10.53 -6.51 -2.59
CA SER A 124 -10.73 -7.91 -2.96
C SER A 124 -10.86 -8.06 -4.48
N GLN A 125 -10.02 -8.90 -5.07
CA GLN A 125 -9.90 -9.09 -6.52
C GLN A 125 -9.82 -10.58 -6.87
N PHE A 126 -10.96 -11.26 -6.93
CA PHE A 126 -11.02 -12.70 -7.26
C PHE A 126 -10.45 -13.02 -8.65
N THR A 127 -10.47 -12.05 -9.58
CA THR A 127 -10.03 -12.27 -10.96
C THR A 127 -8.54 -12.56 -11.09
N LEU A 128 -7.74 -12.35 -10.04
CA LEU A 128 -6.32 -12.72 -10.02
C LEU A 128 -6.10 -14.22 -10.20
N TYR A 129 -7.10 -15.05 -9.88
CA TYR A 129 -7.09 -16.50 -10.14
C TYR A 129 -7.77 -16.89 -11.46
N GLY A 130 -8.01 -15.93 -12.37
CA GLY A 130 -8.55 -16.20 -13.69
C GLY A 130 -7.55 -16.94 -14.57
N SER A 131 -7.81 -18.22 -14.86
CA SER A 131 -7.04 -18.97 -15.86
C SER A 131 -7.58 -18.65 -17.25
N ALA A 132 -6.75 -17.99 -18.07
CA ALA A 132 -7.05 -17.67 -19.47
C ALA A 132 -6.35 -18.62 -20.47
N ILE A 133 -5.96 -19.81 -20.02
CA ILE A 133 -5.18 -20.77 -20.82
C ILE A 133 -6.05 -21.43 -21.91
N LYS A 134 -7.34 -21.65 -21.64
CA LYS A 134 -8.24 -22.38 -22.54
C LYS A 134 -9.28 -21.44 -23.16
N GLY A 135 -8.84 -20.68 -24.17
CA GLY A 135 -9.69 -19.75 -24.93
C GLY A 135 -9.88 -18.39 -24.24
N SER A 136 -10.83 -17.59 -24.72
CA SER A 136 -11.02 -16.19 -24.29
C SER A 136 -11.85 -16.00 -23.02
N LYS A 137 -12.52 -17.06 -22.51
CA LYS A 137 -13.32 -17.01 -21.28
C LYS A 137 -12.44 -17.44 -20.10
N PRO A 138 -12.20 -16.57 -19.10
CA PRO A 138 -11.43 -16.95 -17.93
C PRO A 138 -12.21 -17.94 -17.05
N ASP A 139 -11.47 -18.90 -16.49
CA ASP A 139 -11.97 -19.86 -15.49
C ASP A 139 -11.48 -19.47 -14.09
N PHE A 140 -12.37 -19.47 -13.10
CA PHE A 140 -12.11 -19.05 -11.71
C PHE A 140 -12.31 -20.17 -10.69
N HIS A 141 -12.21 -21.44 -11.08
CA HIS A 141 -12.38 -22.59 -10.18
C HIS A 141 -11.46 -22.59 -8.96
N MET A 142 -10.31 -21.92 -9.04
CA MET A 142 -9.35 -21.76 -7.93
C MET A 142 -9.72 -20.60 -6.99
N SER A 143 -10.59 -19.67 -7.39
CA SER A 143 -11.01 -18.57 -6.53
C SER A 143 -11.90 -19.07 -5.40
N MET A 144 -11.69 -18.53 -4.20
CA MET A 144 -12.58 -18.78 -3.07
C MET A 144 -14.00 -18.27 -3.36
N LYS A 145 -15.03 -19.01 -2.91
CA LYS A 145 -16.44 -18.61 -3.01
C LYS A 145 -16.70 -17.30 -2.26
N SER A 146 -17.67 -16.51 -2.71
CA SER A 146 -17.93 -15.16 -2.20
C SER A 146 -18.15 -15.08 -0.69
N GLU A 147 -18.92 -16.00 -0.10
CA GLU A 147 -19.26 -15.98 1.32
C GLU A 147 -18.04 -16.26 2.22
N THR A 148 -17.29 -17.32 1.91
CA THR A 148 -16.06 -17.66 2.63
C THR A 148 -14.95 -16.64 2.37
N SER A 149 -14.86 -16.13 1.15
CA SER A 149 -13.89 -15.10 0.76
C SER A 149 -14.11 -13.81 1.54
N LYS A 150 -15.35 -13.41 1.77
CA LYS A 150 -15.67 -12.21 2.58
C LYS A 150 -15.19 -12.35 4.02
N GLN A 151 -15.40 -13.52 4.64
CA GLN A 151 -14.93 -13.80 6.01
C GLN A 151 -13.40 -13.76 6.06
N MET A 152 -12.75 -14.48 5.17
CA MET A 152 -11.28 -14.53 5.11
C MET A 152 -10.65 -13.17 4.79
N TYR A 153 -11.29 -12.36 3.94
CA TYR A 153 -10.85 -11.01 3.63
C TYR A 153 -10.95 -10.08 4.85
N HIS A 154 -12.03 -10.16 5.63
CA HIS A 154 -12.14 -9.41 6.88
C HIS A 154 -11.07 -9.83 7.89
N ASP A 155 -10.83 -11.14 8.04
CA ASP A 155 -9.77 -11.65 8.92
C ASP A 155 -8.39 -11.15 8.49
N PHE A 156 -8.13 -11.12 7.18
CA PHE A 156 -6.92 -10.55 6.61
C PHE A 156 -6.79 -9.05 6.96
N LEU A 157 -7.85 -8.26 6.76
CA LEU A 157 -7.83 -6.83 7.06
C LEU A 157 -7.59 -6.58 8.56
N ASP A 158 -8.19 -7.38 9.44
CA ASP A 158 -8.01 -7.24 10.88
C ASP A 158 -6.58 -7.58 11.31
N ARG A 159 -5.97 -8.60 10.70
CA ARG A 159 -4.54 -8.91 10.92
C ARG A 159 -3.65 -7.78 10.43
N LEU A 160 -3.93 -7.22 9.25
CA LEU A 160 -3.18 -6.10 8.69
C LEU A 160 -3.27 -4.84 9.57
N LYS A 161 -4.48 -4.52 10.06
CA LYS A 161 -4.71 -3.40 10.99
C LYS A 161 -3.98 -3.58 12.32
N LYS A 162 -3.96 -4.81 12.87
CA LYS A 162 -3.22 -5.13 14.10
C LYS A 162 -1.70 -5.03 13.92
N ALA A 163 -1.18 -5.36 12.75
CA ALA A 163 0.25 -5.35 12.47
C ALA A 163 0.83 -3.97 12.12
N TYR A 164 -0.01 -3.00 11.74
CA TYR A 164 0.43 -1.65 11.36
C TYR A 164 -0.29 -0.54 12.13
N GLN A 165 -1.22 0.18 11.50
CA GLN A 165 -2.03 1.23 12.11
C GLN A 165 -3.44 1.16 11.51
N PRO A 166 -4.51 0.99 12.31
CA PRO A 166 -5.87 0.85 11.79
C PRO A 166 -6.32 2.03 10.90
N ASP A 167 -5.86 3.25 11.22
CA ASP A 167 -6.26 4.46 10.50
C ASP A 167 -5.67 4.56 9.09
N ARG A 168 -4.57 3.86 8.84
CA ARG A 168 -3.82 3.86 7.56
C ARG A 168 -4.26 2.74 6.61
N ILE A 169 -5.08 1.81 7.07
CA ILE A 169 -5.62 0.71 6.25
C ILE A 169 -7.04 1.05 5.81
N LYS A 170 -7.28 1.06 4.50
CA LYS A 170 -8.58 1.37 3.87
C LYS A 170 -9.09 0.24 3.01
#